data_AF-A0A099F5Q2-F1
#
_entry.id   AF-A0A099F5Q2-F1
#
_cell.length_a   1.000
_cell.length_b   1.000
_cell.length_c   1.000
_cell.angle_alpha   90.00
_cell.angle_beta   90.00
_cell.angle_gamma   90.00
#
_symmetry.space_group_name_H-M   'P 1'
#
loop_
_entity.id
_entity.type
_entity.pdbx_description
1 polymer ?
#
loop_
_entity_poly.entity_id
_entity_poly.type
_entity_poly.pdbx_seq_one_letter_code
_entity_poly.pdbx_strand_id
1 'polypeptide(L)'
;METKANYVLIGAFTIAGFLGLLLFLMWFAKLEVDQQFDYYDIYFPEVSGLGVSSNVSYAGLTVGKVVDMQLSEDTNAAVRVRIEVEQGTPVRTDSSASLELQGVTGIANVAITSGSPEAPLLSVASEEPVPAITASRSALQTLSDQGPEMIERLNTVAGQLNELLGEGNQTRVRNILDNVERSSGNIDKALADVSKATDAIGVAAEGIAAFGAKLDGLSAAAETTLSNADVALAKFTETAGNADTTLASASAALDEARGYFAGDLKTLTQSLEETSDSVRADVNRLTTRADTTMTGLDETLDIGKRTLAAAERTFEGADKVINSNIEPVVADLRVTLGKANEAIERVISDLPEITDRLRNAADSADSAFTSLRVMLDSARSPVQAFAREGLPQFTRLAADLRNVSQNVNELISALRRNPSQILSGQKTPEFRR
;
A
#
# COMPACT_ATOMS: atom_id res chain seq x y z
N MET A 1 -8.88 123.85 -8.36
CA MET A 1 -9.86 122.93 -8.99
C MET A 1 -10.37 122.02 -7.89
N GLU A 2 -11.58 122.25 -7.38
CA GLU A 2 -12.17 121.41 -6.33
C GLU A 2 -12.69 120.09 -6.94
N THR A 3 -12.05 118.97 -6.61
CA THR A 3 -12.52 117.63 -6.96
C THR A 3 -13.64 117.22 -5.99
N LYS A 4 -14.89 117.43 -6.36
CA LYS A 4 -16.04 116.87 -5.62
C LYS A 4 -15.97 115.34 -5.69
N ALA A 5 -15.76 114.68 -4.54
CA ALA A 5 -15.76 113.22 -4.46
C ALA A 5 -17.19 112.68 -4.65
N ASN A 6 -17.39 111.79 -5.63
CA ASN A 6 -18.67 111.12 -5.85
C ASN A 6 -18.83 109.92 -4.89
N TYR A 7 -19.30 110.19 -3.66
CA TYR A 7 -19.55 109.15 -2.65
C TYR A 7 -20.47 108.01 -3.13
N VAL A 8 -21.39 108.30 -4.05
CA VAL A 8 -22.28 107.31 -4.68
C VAL A 8 -21.50 106.29 -5.52
N LEU A 9 -20.46 106.74 -6.23
CA LEU A 9 -19.67 105.88 -7.12
C LEU A 9 -18.77 104.94 -6.32
N ILE A 10 -18.24 105.42 -5.18
CA ILE A 10 -17.48 104.60 -4.23
C ILE A 10 -18.38 103.53 -3.61
N GLY A 11 -19.58 103.91 -3.15
CA GLY A 11 -20.56 102.97 -2.60
C GLY A 11 -20.98 101.88 -3.60
N ALA A 12 -21.24 102.24 -4.86
CA ALA A 12 -21.58 101.29 -5.90
C ALA A 12 -20.43 100.30 -6.21
N PHE A 13 -19.18 100.77 -6.23
CA PHE A 13 -18.02 99.90 -6.43
C PHE A 13 -17.81 98.91 -5.29
N THR A 14 -17.99 99.35 -4.03
CA THR A 14 -17.90 98.46 -2.87
C THR A 14 -18.98 97.40 -2.87
N ILE A 15 -20.22 97.75 -3.23
CA ILE A 15 -21.33 96.78 -3.34
C ILE A 15 -21.08 95.79 -4.49
N ALA A 16 -20.61 96.26 -5.64
CA ALA A 16 -20.27 95.39 -6.77
C ALA A 16 -19.10 94.45 -6.42
N GLY A 17 -18.08 94.94 -5.71
CA GLY A 17 -16.99 94.13 -5.21
C GLY A 17 -17.45 93.08 -4.19
N PHE A 18 -18.35 93.44 -3.28
CA PHE A 18 -18.93 92.51 -2.30
C PHE A 18 -19.76 91.42 -2.98
N LEU A 19 -20.63 91.78 -3.94
CA LEU A 19 -21.40 90.82 -4.72
C LEU A 19 -20.50 89.91 -5.57
N GLY A 20 -19.45 90.46 -6.17
CA GLY A 20 -18.45 89.69 -6.92
C GLY A 20 -17.72 88.69 -6.03
N LEU A 21 -17.33 89.09 -4.82
CA LEU A 21 -16.73 88.19 -3.82
C LEU A 21 -17.71 87.08 -3.43
N LEU A 22 -18.99 87.41 -3.20
CA LEU A 22 -20.02 86.44 -2.80
C LEU A 22 -20.29 85.40 -3.90
N LEU A 23 -20.34 85.84 -5.17
CA LEU A 23 -20.44 84.96 -6.33
C LEU A 23 -19.19 84.08 -6.50
N PHE A 24 -18.00 84.64 -6.30
CA PHE A 24 -16.75 83.89 -6.35
C PHE A 24 -16.70 82.82 -5.24
N LEU A 25 -17.12 83.16 -4.02
CA LEU A 25 -17.21 82.21 -2.91
C LEU A 25 -18.22 81.10 -3.17
N MET A 26 -19.40 81.41 -3.72
CA MET A 26 -20.37 80.39 -4.12
C MET A 26 -19.84 79.48 -5.24
N TRP A 27 -19.12 80.04 -6.20
CA TRP A 27 -18.51 79.26 -7.29
C TRP A 27 -17.37 78.36 -6.77
N PHE A 28 -16.51 78.89 -5.91
CA PHE A 28 -15.40 78.16 -5.30
C PHE A 28 -15.89 77.04 -4.38
N ALA A 29 -16.91 77.30 -3.56
CA ALA A 29 -17.53 76.28 -2.70
C ALA A 29 -18.18 75.12 -3.49
N LYS A 30 -18.56 75.35 -4.76
CA LYS A 30 -19.12 74.32 -5.62
C LYS A 30 -18.05 73.42 -6.28
N LEU A 31 -16.78 73.81 -6.25
CA LEU A 31 -15.68 73.09 -6.90
C LEU A 31 -15.09 71.92 -6.07
N GLU A 32 -15.45 71.80 -4.79
CA GLU A 32 -14.91 70.79 -3.87
C GLU A 32 -15.83 69.57 -3.61
N VAL A 33 -17.00 69.48 -4.27
CA VAL A 33 -18.09 68.57 -3.84
C VAL A 33 -18.57 67.61 -4.94
N ASP A 34 -17.66 66.85 -5.58
CA ASP A 34 -18.07 65.80 -6.53
C ASP A 34 -17.16 64.55 -6.51
N GLN A 35 -16.51 64.27 -5.37
CA GLN A 35 -15.98 62.92 -5.14
C GLN A 35 -17.13 62.06 -4.61
N GLN A 36 -17.75 61.31 -5.52
CA GLN A 36 -18.83 60.39 -5.19
C GLN A 36 -18.20 59.12 -4.62
N PHE A 37 -18.48 58.83 -3.34
CA PHE A 37 -17.99 57.64 -2.65
C PHE A 37 -19.15 56.67 -2.39
N ASP A 38 -18.87 55.38 -2.52
CA ASP A 38 -19.75 54.31 -2.06
C ASP A 38 -19.35 53.91 -0.63
N TYR A 39 -20.33 53.69 0.24
CA TYR A 39 -20.10 53.30 1.63
C TYR A 39 -20.40 51.83 1.84
N TYR A 40 -19.53 51.14 2.58
CA TYR A 40 -19.72 49.75 2.97
C TYR A 40 -19.45 49.57 4.45
N ASP A 41 -20.18 48.67 5.09
CA ASP A 41 -19.96 48.28 6.47
C ASP A 41 -19.24 46.92 6.53
N ILE A 42 -18.31 46.78 7.47
CA ILE A 42 -17.57 45.53 7.70
C ILE A 42 -17.60 45.23 9.19
N TYR A 43 -17.93 44.00 9.54
CA TYR A 43 -18.04 43.58 10.94
C TYR A 43 -16.83 42.72 11.31
N PHE A 44 -15.84 43.35 11.96
CA PHE A 44 -14.65 42.65 12.43
C PHE A 44 -14.80 42.25 13.92
N PRO A 45 -14.39 41.04 14.32
CA PRO A 45 -14.37 40.65 15.72
C PRO A 45 -13.30 41.41 16.53
N GLU A 46 -12.21 41.81 15.88
CA GLU A 46 -11.11 42.57 16.48
C GLU A 46 -10.55 43.56 15.45
N VAL A 47 -10.22 44.78 15.87
CA VAL A 47 -9.71 45.87 15.01
C VAL A 47 -8.34 46.39 15.45
N SER A 48 -7.49 45.50 15.98
CA SER A 48 -6.16 45.85 16.47
C SER A 48 -5.31 46.53 15.39
N GLY A 49 -4.82 47.73 15.71
CA GLY A 49 -3.99 48.55 14.80
C GLY A 49 -4.77 49.37 13.77
N LEU A 50 -6.10 49.21 13.67
CA LEU A 50 -6.94 49.96 12.75
C LEU A 50 -7.39 51.28 13.39
N GLY A 51 -7.32 52.37 12.64
CA GLY A 51 -7.79 53.69 13.06
C GLY A 51 -8.78 54.29 12.08
N VAL A 52 -9.50 55.31 12.54
CA VAL A 52 -10.21 56.21 11.62
C VAL A 52 -9.18 56.88 10.71
N SER A 53 -9.48 57.00 9.42
CA SER A 53 -8.57 57.40 8.34
C SER A 53 -7.51 56.36 7.94
N SER A 54 -7.57 55.11 8.45
CA SER A 54 -6.79 54.01 7.87
C SER A 54 -7.15 53.83 6.39
N ASN A 55 -6.17 53.45 5.58
CA ASN A 55 -6.38 53.25 4.15
C ASN A 55 -7.20 51.98 3.90
N VAL A 56 -8.02 52.03 2.86
CA VAL A 56 -8.73 50.88 2.31
C VAL A 56 -8.10 50.57 0.97
N SER A 57 -7.60 49.36 0.81
CA SER A 57 -7.10 48.85 -0.45
C SER A 57 -8.06 47.84 -1.06
N TYR A 58 -8.15 47.83 -2.38
CA TYR A 58 -8.84 46.82 -3.16
C TYR A 58 -7.83 46.18 -4.10
N ALA A 59 -7.64 44.86 -3.98
CA ALA A 59 -6.62 44.13 -4.74
C ALA A 59 -5.22 44.80 -4.71
N GLY A 60 -4.84 45.39 -3.57
CA GLY A 60 -3.56 46.08 -3.37
C GLY A 60 -3.50 47.55 -3.82
N LEU A 61 -4.56 48.09 -4.43
CA LEU A 61 -4.66 49.51 -4.80
C LEU A 61 -5.44 50.28 -3.74
N THR A 62 -4.93 51.39 -3.23
CA THR A 62 -5.69 52.26 -2.32
C THR A 62 -6.86 52.90 -3.06
N VAL A 63 -8.08 52.64 -2.56
CA VAL A 63 -9.34 53.07 -3.19
C VAL A 63 -10.25 53.82 -2.22
N GLY A 64 -9.81 54.02 -0.97
CA GLY A 64 -10.72 54.52 0.06
C GLY A 64 -10.10 54.65 1.44
N LYS A 65 -10.95 54.97 2.42
CA LYS A 65 -10.57 55.18 3.82
C LYS A 65 -11.62 54.67 4.80
N VAL A 66 -11.19 54.37 6.02
CA VAL A 66 -12.09 54.11 7.15
C VAL A 66 -12.64 55.45 7.66
N VAL A 67 -13.96 55.60 7.66
CA VAL A 67 -14.62 56.86 8.05
C VAL A 67 -15.22 56.81 9.45
N ASP A 68 -15.64 55.63 9.92
CA ASP A 68 -16.27 55.45 11.23
C ASP A 68 -16.02 54.05 11.78
N MET A 69 -15.91 53.93 13.10
CA MET A 69 -15.78 52.65 13.79
C MET A 69 -16.61 52.67 15.07
N GLN A 70 -17.55 51.74 15.18
CA GLN A 70 -18.46 51.65 16.34
C GLN A 70 -18.63 50.20 16.76
N LEU A 71 -18.79 49.96 18.06
CA LEU A 71 -19.18 48.63 18.54
C LEU A 71 -20.61 48.34 18.07
N SER A 72 -20.83 47.20 17.42
CA SER A 72 -22.16 46.78 16.98
C SER A 72 -22.98 46.29 18.16
N GLU A 73 -24.22 46.76 18.27
CA GLU A 73 -25.19 46.26 19.28
C GLU A 73 -25.89 44.98 18.81
N ASP A 74 -25.97 44.76 17.50
CA ASP A 74 -26.74 43.66 16.88
C ASP A 74 -25.91 42.37 16.71
N THR A 75 -24.59 42.50 16.57
CA THR A 75 -23.70 41.36 16.30
C THR A 75 -22.76 41.15 17.48
N ASN A 76 -22.81 39.98 18.11
CA ASN A 76 -22.01 39.59 19.29
C ASN A 76 -20.57 40.14 19.24
N ALA A 77 -20.35 41.25 19.96
CA ALA A 77 -19.05 41.90 20.20
C ALA A 77 -18.23 42.29 18.95
N ALA A 78 -18.84 42.43 17.77
CA ALA A 78 -18.14 42.87 16.57
C ALA A 78 -18.05 44.39 16.48
N VAL A 79 -16.93 44.91 15.97
CA VAL A 79 -16.77 46.33 15.61
C VAL A 79 -17.24 46.53 14.18
N ARG A 80 -18.27 47.36 14.00
CA ARG A 80 -18.70 47.87 12.69
C ARG A 80 -17.70 48.92 12.24
N VAL A 81 -16.96 48.61 11.18
CA VAL A 81 -16.05 49.51 10.50
C VAL A 81 -16.74 49.97 9.22
N ARG A 82 -17.02 51.27 9.13
CA ARG A 82 -17.54 51.88 7.91
C ARG A 82 -16.40 52.41 7.06
N ILE A 83 -16.40 52.02 5.80
CA ILE A 83 -15.42 52.47 4.81
C ILE A 83 -16.10 53.30 3.73
N GLU A 84 -15.37 54.29 3.22
CA GLU A 84 -15.67 54.97 1.97
C GLU A 84 -14.77 54.41 0.89
N VAL A 85 -15.33 54.12 -0.28
CA VAL A 85 -14.63 53.55 -1.44
C VAL A 85 -14.96 54.40 -2.66
N GLU A 86 -13.97 54.69 -3.49
CA GLU A 86 -14.15 55.43 -4.75
C GLU A 86 -15.19 54.74 -5.64
N GLN A 87 -16.16 55.53 -6.12
CA GLN A 87 -17.23 55.03 -6.99
C GLN A 87 -16.64 54.45 -8.29
N GLY A 88 -17.07 53.24 -8.63
CA GLY A 88 -16.53 52.46 -9.75
C GLY A 88 -15.59 51.33 -9.35
N THR A 89 -15.23 51.23 -8.06
CA THR A 89 -14.52 50.06 -7.53
C THR A 89 -15.44 48.83 -7.56
N PRO A 90 -15.09 47.73 -8.26
CA PRO A 90 -15.99 46.61 -8.47
C PRO A 90 -16.01 45.65 -7.27
N VAL A 91 -16.59 46.09 -6.14
CA VAL A 91 -16.82 45.24 -4.96
C VAL A 91 -17.97 44.27 -5.24
N ARG A 92 -17.73 42.98 -5.08
CA ARG A 92 -18.66 41.90 -5.45
C ARG A 92 -19.27 41.24 -4.22
N THR A 93 -20.33 40.46 -4.42
CA THR A 93 -20.99 39.72 -3.33
C THR A 93 -20.07 38.70 -2.65
N ASP A 94 -19.05 38.22 -3.35
CA ASP A 94 -18.03 37.30 -2.82
C ASP A 94 -16.69 38.00 -2.51
N SER A 95 -16.64 39.34 -2.59
CA SER A 95 -15.53 40.11 -2.04
C SER A 95 -15.48 39.94 -0.53
N SER A 96 -14.27 39.77 -0.01
CA SER A 96 -14.00 39.66 1.41
C SER A 96 -13.06 40.77 1.86
N ALA A 97 -13.24 41.24 3.09
CA ALA A 97 -12.40 42.27 3.68
C ALA A 97 -11.59 41.69 4.84
N SER A 98 -10.28 41.93 4.87
CA SER A 98 -9.39 41.54 5.95
C SER A 98 -8.57 42.73 6.44
N LEU A 99 -8.11 42.66 7.70
CA LEU A 99 -7.16 43.62 8.24
C LEU A 99 -5.73 43.19 7.87
N GLU A 100 -4.99 44.06 7.20
CA GLU A 100 -3.59 43.85 6.86
C GLU A 100 -2.69 44.81 7.63
N LEU A 101 -1.69 44.28 8.33
CA LEU A 101 -0.70 45.09 9.02
C LEU A 101 0.31 45.67 8.02
N GLN A 102 0.45 46.98 8.04
CA GLN A 102 1.44 47.70 7.25
C GLN A 102 2.71 47.94 8.09
N GLY A 103 3.71 47.09 7.88
CA GLY A 103 5.03 47.21 8.51
C GLY A 103 5.07 46.75 9.97
N VAL A 104 6.20 47.04 10.62
CA VAL A 104 6.52 46.54 11.99
C VAL A 104 5.90 47.43 13.09
N THR A 105 5.36 48.59 12.74
CA THR A 105 4.77 49.55 13.68
C THR A 105 3.37 49.17 14.16
N GLY A 106 2.77 48.12 13.59
CA GLY A 106 1.47 47.60 14.03
C GLY A 106 0.25 48.36 13.49
N ILE A 107 0.43 49.24 12.50
CA ILE A 107 -0.66 49.99 11.86
C ILE A 107 -1.38 49.05 10.89
N ALA A 108 -2.71 48.95 10.96
CA ALA A 108 -3.51 48.12 10.07
C ALA A 108 -4.31 48.95 9.07
N ASN A 109 -4.50 48.36 7.89
CA ASN A 109 -5.35 48.85 6.80
C ASN A 109 -6.42 47.79 6.47
N VAL A 110 -7.51 48.21 5.85
CA VAL A 110 -8.53 47.29 5.34
C VAL A 110 -8.15 46.88 3.92
N ALA A 111 -8.02 45.59 3.65
CA ALA A 111 -7.78 45.05 2.31
C ALA A 111 -9.00 44.27 1.83
N ILE A 112 -9.48 44.61 0.63
CA ILE A 112 -10.65 44.01 0.00
C ILE A 112 -10.18 43.15 -1.18
N THR A 113 -10.70 41.92 -1.25
CA THR A 113 -10.45 41.02 -2.37
C THR A 113 -11.36 41.33 -3.55
N SER A 114 -10.87 41.05 -4.77
CA SER A 114 -11.60 41.35 -5.99
C SER A 114 -12.84 40.48 -6.26
N GLY A 115 -13.00 39.41 -5.47
CA GLY A 115 -14.02 38.39 -5.72
C GLY A 115 -13.86 37.69 -7.08
N SER A 116 -14.89 36.94 -7.47
CA SER A 116 -14.95 36.23 -8.74
C SER A 116 -15.53 37.13 -9.84
N PRO A 117 -14.98 37.15 -11.07
CA PRO A 117 -15.47 38.03 -12.14
C PRO A 117 -16.96 37.87 -12.49
N GLU A 118 -17.52 36.69 -12.23
CA GLU A 118 -18.91 36.32 -12.52
C GLU A 118 -19.90 36.74 -11.41
N ALA A 119 -19.41 37.07 -10.21
CA ALA A 119 -20.26 37.44 -9.09
C ALA A 119 -20.85 38.86 -9.27
N PRO A 120 -22.13 39.10 -8.93
CA PRO A 120 -22.74 40.42 -9.07
C PRO A 120 -22.09 41.46 -8.14
N LEU A 121 -22.21 42.74 -8.51
CA LEU A 121 -21.75 43.85 -7.67
C LEU A 121 -22.57 43.92 -6.38
N LEU A 122 -21.89 44.07 -5.25
CA LEU A 122 -22.52 44.06 -3.92
C LEU A 122 -23.51 45.22 -3.76
N SER A 123 -23.19 46.39 -4.32
CA SER A 123 -24.06 47.58 -4.32
C SER A 123 -25.38 47.40 -5.07
N VAL A 124 -25.45 46.43 -5.99
CA VAL A 124 -26.66 46.14 -6.78
C VAL A 124 -27.46 44.98 -6.18
N ALA A 125 -26.78 44.04 -5.53
CA ALA A 125 -27.39 42.84 -4.98
C ALA A 125 -27.99 43.04 -3.58
N SER A 126 -27.53 44.04 -2.83
CA SER A 126 -28.02 44.32 -1.47
C SER A 126 -29.24 45.25 -1.47
N GLU A 127 -30.23 44.94 -0.65
CA GLU A 127 -31.39 45.82 -0.39
C GLU A 127 -31.11 46.83 0.73
N GLU A 128 -29.96 46.73 1.40
CA GLU A 128 -29.59 47.61 2.51
C GLU A 128 -29.03 48.96 2.04
N PRO A 129 -29.28 50.07 2.78
CA PRO A 129 -28.73 51.38 2.45
C PRO A 129 -27.19 51.44 2.46
N VAL A 130 -26.54 50.57 3.23
CA VAL A 130 -25.08 50.41 3.31
C VAL A 130 -24.78 48.91 3.29
N PRO A 131 -24.34 48.33 2.17
CA PRO A 131 -24.09 46.89 2.09
C PRO A 131 -22.95 46.44 3.00
N ALA A 132 -23.09 45.26 3.57
CA ALA A 132 -22.05 44.65 4.40
C ALA A 132 -21.10 43.76 3.58
N ILE A 133 -19.79 43.96 3.72
CA ILE A 133 -18.77 43.06 3.15
C ILE A 133 -18.42 42.01 4.20
N THR A 134 -18.25 40.75 3.75
CA THR A 134 -17.87 39.65 4.65
C THR A 134 -16.44 39.84 5.16
N ALA A 135 -16.27 39.86 6.48
CA ALA A 135 -14.96 39.90 7.10
C ALA A 135 -14.26 38.54 6.98
N SER A 136 -13.04 38.52 6.44
CA SER A 136 -12.13 37.38 6.39
C SER A 136 -10.98 37.56 7.37
N ARG A 137 -10.42 36.45 7.85
CA ARG A 137 -9.24 36.48 8.73
C ARG A 137 -8.03 37.01 7.96
N SER A 138 -7.16 37.73 8.65
CA SER A 138 -5.86 38.10 8.08
C SER A 138 -5.02 36.84 7.82
N ALA A 139 -4.14 36.88 6.84
CA ALA A 139 -3.28 35.75 6.53
C ALA A 139 -2.30 35.42 7.67
N LEU A 140 -1.82 36.44 8.40
CA LEU A 140 -0.99 36.24 9.58
C LEU A 140 -1.76 35.52 10.70
N GLN A 141 -3.03 35.89 10.92
CA GLN A 141 -3.87 35.22 11.91
C GLN A 141 -4.25 33.80 11.47
N THR A 142 -4.50 33.60 10.18
CA THR A 142 -4.72 32.27 9.60
C THR A 142 -3.49 31.39 9.79
N LEU A 143 -2.28 31.90 9.55
CA LEU A 143 -1.03 31.19 9.80
C LEU A 143 -0.80 30.91 11.29
N SER A 144 -1.13 31.85 12.17
CA SER A 144 -1.02 31.68 13.63
C SER A 144 -1.98 30.62 14.16
N ASP A 145 -3.21 30.57 13.64
CA ASP A 145 -4.25 29.63 14.07
C ASP A 145 -4.06 28.24 13.44
N GLN A 146 -3.81 28.18 12.13
CA GLN A 146 -3.74 26.93 11.35
C GLN A 146 -2.32 26.36 11.26
N GLY A 147 -1.29 27.16 11.53
CA GLY A 147 0.12 26.71 11.53
C GLY A 147 0.37 25.59 12.55
N PRO A 148 -0.06 25.72 13.81
CA PRO A 148 0.03 24.65 14.80
C PRO A 148 -0.73 23.38 14.39
N GLU A 149 -1.95 23.52 13.87
CA GLU A 149 -2.75 22.39 13.38
C GLU A 149 -2.04 21.67 12.23
N MET A 150 -1.40 22.42 11.34
CA MET A 150 -0.62 21.85 10.25
C MET A 150 0.60 21.08 10.75
N ILE A 151 1.33 21.60 11.74
CA ILE A 151 2.44 20.89 12.37
C ILE A 151 1.95 19.60 13.05
N GLU A 152 0.79 19.63 13.70
CA GLU A 152 0.17 18.44 14.30
C GLU A 152 -0.21 17.38 13.26
N ARG A 153 -0.81 17.80 12.13
CA ARG A 153 -1.12 16.91 11.01
C ARG A 153 0.15 16.32 10.40
N LEU A 154 1.18 17.13 10.19
CA LEU A 154 2.50 16.67 9.72
C LEU A 154 3.13 15.67 10.70
N ASN A 155 3.04 15.90 12.01
CA ASN A 155 3.52 14.95 13.03
C ASN A 155 2.72 13.65 13.02
N THR A 156 1.40 13.72 12.81
CA THR A 156 0.53 12.54 12.70
C THR A 156 0.91 11.69 11.49
N VAL A 157 1.08 12.33 10.33
CA VAL A 157 1.54 11.70 9.09
C VAL A 157 2.94 11.10 9.26
N ALA A 158 3.88 11.83 9.85
CA ALA A 158 5.22 11.33 10.14
C ALA A 158 5.17 10.10 11.07
N GLY A 159 4.27 10.10 12.05
CA GLY A 159 4.00 8.96 12.92
C GLY A 159 3.48 7.74 12.15
N GLN A 160 2.51 7.95 11.26
CA GLN A 160 1.94 6.88 10.41
C GLN A 160 2.97 6.30 9.43
N LEU A 161 3.81 7.14 8.83
CA LEU A 161 4.93 6.70 7.98
C LEU A 161 5.96 5.91 8.79
N ASN A 162 6.30 6.38 10.00
CA ASN A 162 7.19 5.65 10.89
C ASN A 162 6.59 4.31 11.35
N GLU A 163 5.27 4.20 11.51
CA GLU A 163 4.62 2.92 11.80
C GLU A 163 4.65 1.98 10.58
N LEU A 164 4.48 2.52 9.37
CA LEU A 164 4.58 1.76 8.13
C LEU A 164 5.99 1.22 7.86
N LEU A 165 7.01 2.04 8.10
CA LEU A 165 8.42 1.70 7.90
C LEU A 165 9.07 1.11 9.15
N GLY A 166 8.35 1.10 10.27
CA GLY A 166 8.86 0.74 11.58
C GLY A 166 9.08 -0.75 11.77
N GLU A 167 9.65 -1.09 12.93
CA GLU A 167 10.06 -2.45 13.28
C GLU A 167 8.91 -3.47 13.17
N GLY A 168 7.67 -3.07 13.45
CA GLY A 168 6.50 -3.94 13.35
C GLY A 168 6.27 -4.46 11.94
N ASN A 169 6.32 -3.58 10.93
CA ASN A 169 6.15 -3.98 9.53
C ASN A 169 7.40 -4.67 8.98
N GLN A 170 8.61 -4.20 9.34
CA GLN A 170 9.84 -4.90 8.99
C GLN A 170 9.86 -6.34 9.51
N THR A 171 9.37 -6.56 10.73
CA THR A 171 9.25 -7.89 11.32
C THR A 171 8.24 -8.75 10.56
N ARG A 172 7.10 -8.19 10.14
CA ARG A 172 6.12 -8.91 9.29
C ARG A 172 6.73 -9.33 7.96
N VAL A 173 7.40 -8.40 7.28
CA VAL A 173 8.06 -8.69 6.00
C VAL A 173 9.13 -9.78 6.19
N ARG A 174 9.93 -9.69 7.25
CA ARG A 174 10.91 -10.74 7.60
C ARG A 174 10.23 -12.09 7.85
N ASN A 175 9.15 -12.12 8.62
CA ASN A 175 8.43 -13.37 8.90
C ASN A 175 7.82 -13.98 7.64
N ILE A 176 7.29 -13.17 6.72
CA ILE A 176 6.84 -13.62 5.40
C ILE A 176 8.00 -14.29 4.66
N LEU A 177 9.15 -13.61 4.57
CA LEU A 177 10.32 -14.14 3.87
C LEU A 177 10.85 -15.43 4.51
N ASP A 178 10.96 -15.47 5.83
CA ASP A 178 11.41 -16.66 6.57
C ASP A 178 10.45 -17.85 6.39
N ASN A 179 9.13 -17.60 6.36
CA ASN A 179 8.14 -18.64 6.13
C ASN A 179 8.16 -19.17 4.69
N VAL A 180 8.36 -18.28 3.72
CA VAL A 180 8.51 -18.64 2.30
C VAL A 180 9.79 -19.44 2.09
N GLU A 181 10.93 -19.00 2.65
CA GLU A 181 12.22 -19.71 2.58
C GLU A 181 12.11 -21.12 3.18
N ARG A 182 11.52 -21.22 4.39
CA ARG A 182 11.32 -22.51 5.06
C ARG A 182 10.41 -23.44 4.26
N SER A 183 9.31 -22.93 3.72
CA SER A 183 8.41 -23.68 2.86
C SER A 183 9.11 -24.19 1.61
N SER A 184 9.89 -23.33 0.93
CA SER A 184 10.67 -23.71 -0.25
C SER A 184 11.65 -24.83 0.08
N GLY A 185 12.40 -24.71 1.17
CA GLY A 185 13.35 -25.75 1.59
C GLY A 185 12.67 -27.07 1.95
N ASN A 186 11.44 -27.05 2.47
CA ASN A 186 10.69 -28.28 2.73
C ASN A 186 10.14 -28.91 1.43
N ILE A 187 9.75 -28.11 0.44
CA ILE A 187 9.35 -28.58 -0.89
C ILE A 187 10.54 -29.23 -1.61
N ASP A 188 11.73 -28.63 -1.55
CA ASP A 188 12.94 -29.20 -2.18
C ASP A 188 13.29 -30.58 -1.60
N LYS A 189 13.20 -30.72 -0.27
CA LYS A 189 13.37 -32.02 0.40
C LYS A 189 12.31 -33.02 -0.05
N ALA A 190 11.05 -32.59 -0.14
CA ALA A 190 9.96 -33.44 -0.58
C ALA A 190 10.18 -33.99 -1.99
N LEU A 191 10.59 -33.14 -2.92
CA LEU A 191 10.90 -33.53 -4.30
C LEU A 191 12.08 -34.52 -4.34
N ALA A 192 13.12 -34.28 -3.55
CA ALA A 192 14.27 -35.18 -3.47
C ALA A 192 13.89 -36.57 -2.94
N ASP A 193 13.06 -36.65 -1.90
CA ASP A 193 12.67 -37.92 -1.30
C ASP A 193 11.67 -38.69 -2.18
N VAL A 194 10.76 -37.99 -2.87
CA VAL A 194 9.91 -38.60 -3.90
C VAL A 194 10.75 -39.17 -5.05
N SER A 195 11.81 -38.47 -5.47
CA SER A 195 12.74 -38.99 -6.48
C SER A 195 13.39 -40.30 -6.03
N LYS A 196 13.92 -40.36 -4.80
CA LYS A 196 14.51 -41.59 -4.26
C LYS A 196 13.51 -42.75 -4.20
N ALA A 197 12.28 -42.47 -3.76
CA ALA A 197 11.23 -43.49 -3.72
C ALA A 197 10.90 -44.01 -5.13
N THR A 198 10.86 -43.12 -6.12
CA THR A 198 10.61 -43.47 -7.52
C THR A 198 11.76 -44.33 -8.09
N ASP A 199 13.00 -43.97 -7.81
CA ASP A 199 14.19 -44.75 -8.20
C ASP A 199 14.16 -46.15 -7.58
N ALA A 200 13.82 -46.27 -6.30
CA ALA A 200 13.72 -47.55 -5.62
C ALA A 200 12.61 -48.45 -6.21
N ILE A 201 11.48 -47.85 -6.62
CA ILE A 201 10.41 -48.56 -7.35
C ILE A 201 10.91 -49.03 -8.72
N GLY A 202 11.67 -48.19 -9.44
CA GLY A 202 12.28 -48.55 -10.72
C GLY A 202 13.22 -49.76 -10.60
N VAL A 203 14.10 -49.74 -9.59
CA VAL A 203 15.02 -50.87 -9.28
C VAL A 203 14.24 -52.14 -8.94
N ALA A 204 13.16 -52.03 -8.16
CA ALA A 204 12.31 -53.16 -7.85
C ALA A 204 11.64 -53.73 -9.12
N ALA A 205 11.09 -52.87 -9.99
CA ALA A 205 10.45 -53.26 -11.23
C ALA A 205 11.43 -53.95 -12.21
N GLU A 206 12.67 -53.46 -12.32
CA GLU A 206 13.72 -54.14 -13.09
C GLU A 206 14.06 -55.51 -12.53
N GLY A 207 14.21 -55.62 -11.21
CA GLY A 207 14.46 -56.90 -10.54
C GLY A 207 13.34 -57.92 -10.81
N ILE A 208 12.09 -57.45 -10.86
CA ILE A 208 10.92 -58.27 -11.20
C ILE A 208 10.97 -58.74 -12.65
N ALA A 209 11.24 -57.84 -13.60
CA ALA A 209 11.33 -58.19 -15.02
C ALA A 209 12.47 -59.19 -15.28
N ALA A 210 13.64 -58.95 -14.67
CA ALA A 210 14.80 -59.83 -14.77
C ALA A 210 14.52 -61.21 -14.15
N PHE A 211 13.76 -61.26 -13.06
CA PHE A 211 13.32 -62.51 -12.46
C PHE A 211 12.37 -63.27 -13.37
N GLY A 212 11.35 -62.61 -13.95
CA GLY A 212 10.42 -63.23 -14.90
C GLY A 212 11.14 -63.85 -16.10
N ALA A 213 12.09 -63.11 -16.69
CA ALA A 213 12.90 -63.62 -17.79
C ALA A 213 13.75 -64.84 -17.41
N LYS A 214 14.29 -64.89 -16.18
CA LYS A 214 15.02 -66.06 -15.67
C LYS A 214 14.09 -67.26 -15.43
N LEU A 215 12.88 -67.02 -14.96
CA LEU A 215 11.87 -68.07 -14.75
C LEU A 215 11.47 -68.73 -16.09
N ASP A 216 11.25 -67.93 -17.13
CA ASP A 216 10.98 -68.43 -18.49
C ASP A 216 12.14 -69.28 -19.03
N GLY A 217 13.38 -68.82 -18.83
CA GLY A 217 14.57 -69.58 -19.21
C GLY A 217 14.73 -70.90 -18.45
N LEU A 218 14.30 -70.95 -17.19
CA LEU A 218 14.30 -72.16 -16.38
C LEU A 218 13.22 -73.16 -16.82
N SER A 219 12.03 -72.66 -17.17
CA SER A 219 10.95 -73.45 -17.77
C SER A 219 11.44 -74.15 -19.04
N ALA A 220 12.09 -73.39 -19.94
CA ALA A 220 12.65 -73.93 -21.18
C ALA A 220 13.80 -74.95 -20.91
N ALA A 221 14.64 -74.70 -19.91
CA ALA A 221 15.71 -75.61 -19.53
C ALA A 221 15.19 -76.92 -18.90
N ALA A 222 14.13 -76.84 -18.09
CA ALA A 222 13.46 -77.98 -17.48
C ALA A 222 12.76 -78.86 -18.52
N GLU A 223 12.19 -78.26 -19.58
CA GLU A 223 11.68 -79.01 -20.74
C GLU A 223 12.77 -79.75 -21.52
N THR A 224 14.00 -79.23 -21.51
CA THR A 224 15.06 -79.72 -22.41
C THR A 224 15.95 -80.79 -21.78
N THR A 225 16.15 -80.86 -20.45
CA THR A 225 17.12 -81.83 -19.88
C THR A 225 16.92 -82.19 -18.39
N LEU A 226 16.68 -83.48 -18.09
CA LEU A 226 16.79 -84.11 -16.75
C LEU A 226 18.24 -84.32 -16.27
N SER A 227 19.23 -84.25 -17.18
CA SER A 227 20.65 -84.56 -16.92
C SER A 227 21.46 -83.45 -16.21
N ASN A 228 20.96 -82.21 -16.15
CA ASN A 228 21.69 -81.06 -15.56
C ASN A 228 20.96 -80.44 -14.36
N ALA A 229 20.17 -81.26 -13.66
CA ALA A 229 19.33 -80.83 -12.54
C ALA A 229 20.10 -80.09 -11.44
N ASP A 230 21.35 -80.48 -11.17
CA ASP A 230 22.22 -79.80 -10.18
C ASP A 230 22.52 -78.35 -10.58
N VAL A 231 22.82 -78.09 -11.86
CA VAL A 231 23.13 -76.74 -12.37
C VAL A 231 21.88 -75.87 -12.40
N ALA A 232 20.74 -76.46 -12.79
CA ALA A 232 19.45 -75.78 -12.75
C ALA A 232 19.06 -75.41 -11.31
N LEU A 233 19.26 -76.31 -10.34
CA LEU A 233 18.96 -76.03 -8.94
C LEU A 233 19.88 -74.96 -8.35
N ALA A 234 21.18 -75.00 -8.66
CA ALA A 234 22.13 -73.99 -8.21
C ALA A 234 21.74 -72.59 -8.71
N LYS A 235 21.42 -72.45 -10.01
CA LYS A 235 20.93 -71.19 -10.58
C LYS A 235 19.57 -70.76 -10.03
N PHE A 236 18.69 -71.70 -9.71
CA PHE A 236 17.40 -71.41 -9.10
C PHE A 236 17.57 -70.85 -7.68
N THR A 237 18.43 -71.49 -6.88
CA THR A 237 18.71 -71.07 -5.50
C THR A 237 19.36 -69.69 -5.46
N GLU A 238 20.32 -69.43 -6.36
CA GLU A 238 20.92 -68.10 -6.52
C GLU A 238 19.89 -67.04 -6.93
N THR A 239 19.02 -67.37 -7.89
CA THR A 239 17.97 -66.45 -8.37
C THR A 239 16.92 -66.18 -7.30
N ALA A 240 16.52 -67.19 -6.51
CA ALA A 240 15.61 -67.02 -5.39
C ALA A 240 16.21 -66.15 -4.27
N GLY A 241 17.52 -66.30 -3.98
CA GLY A 241 18.21 -65.44 -3.01
C GLY A 241 18.29 -63.98 -3.46
N ASN A 242 18.57 -63.74 -4.74
CA ASN A 242 18.56 -62.39 -5.31
C ASN A 242 17.16 -61.78 -5.27
N ALA A 243 16.12 -62.55 -5.59
CA ALA A 243 14.73 -62.11 -5.52
C ALA A 243 14.30 -61.73 -4.08
N ASP A 244 14.73 -62.51 -3.08
CA ASP A 244 14.48 -62.21 -1.65
C ASP A 244 15.12 -60.89 -1.24
N THR A 245 16.35 -60.64 -1.70
CA THR A 245 17.07 -59.38 -1.46
C THR A 245 16.35 -58.20 -2.13
N THR A 246 15.95 -58.33 -3.40
CA THR A 246 15.16 -57.32 -4.10
C THR A 246 13.83 -57.05 -3.42
N LEU A 247 13.15 -58.09 -2.91
CA LEU A 247 11.89 -57.96 -2.19
C LEU A 247 12.04 -57.24 -0.85
N ALA A 248 13.11 -57.54 -0.12
CA ALA A 248 13.43 -56.81 1.10
C ALA A 248 13.66 -55.32 0.81
N SER A 249 14.41 -55.00 -0.24
CA SER A 249 14.63 -53.60 -0.68
C SER A 249 13.33 -52.92 -1.13
N ALA A 250 12.49 -53.62 -1.90
CA ALA A 250 11.20 -53.09 -2.36
C ALA A 250 10.23 -52.85 -1.19
N SER A 251 10.18 -53.74 -0.22
CA SER A 251 9.35 -53.59 0.98
C SER A 251 9.83 -52.43 1.85
N ALA A 252 11.15 -52.27 2.01
CA ALA A 252 11.71 -51.14 2.74
C ALA A 252 11.38 -49.80 2.06
N ALA A 253 11.55 -49.72 0.73
CA ALA A 253 11.20 -48.54 -0.04
C ALA A 253 9.70 -48.19 0.05
N LEU A 254 8.83 -49.21 0.08
CA LEU A 254 7.39 -49.03 0.24
C LEU A 254 6.99 -48.51 1.63
N ASP A 255 7.62 -49.05 2.67
CA ASP A 255 7.36 -48.58 4.04
C ASP A 255 7.87 -47.15 4.25
N GLU A 256 9.03 -46.82 3.66
CA GLU A 256 9.56 -45.45 3.65
C GLU A 256 8.62 -44.49 2.88
N ALA A 257 8.17 -44.88 1.69
CA ALA A 257 7.18 -44.12 0.92
C ALA A 257 5.87 -43.93 1.72
N ARG A 258 5.34 -44.98 2.35
CA ARG A 258 4.14 -44.89 3.19
C ARG A 258 4.32 -43.94 4.37
N GLY A 259 5.46 -44.00 5.06
CA GLY A 259 5.80 -43.09 6.14
C GLY A 259 5.77 -41.64 5.67
N TYR A 260 6.40 -41.39 4.52
CA TYR A 260 6.44 -40.07 3.89
C TYR A 260 5.05 -39.54 3.50
N PHE A 261 4.26 -40.34 2.77
CA PHE A 261 2.91 -39.97 2.33
C PHE A 261 1.92 -39.78 3.50
N ALA A 262 2.04 -40.58 4.56
CA ALA A 262 1.11 -40.53 5.69
C ALA A 262 1.46 -39.43 6.71
N GLY A 263 2.75 -39.16 6.92
CA GLY A 263 3.25 -38.25 7.95
C GLY A 263 3.77 -36.95 7.36
N ASP A 264 4.98 -36.99 6.81
CA ASP A 264 5.76 -35.81 6.41
C ASP A 264 5.01 -34.91 5.44
N LEU A 265 4.32 -35.54 4.50
CA LEU A 265 3.58 -34.84 3.48
C LEU A 265 2.31 -34.17 3.99
N LYS A 266 1.63 -34.80 4.96
CA LYS A 266 0.49 -34.20 5.65
C LYS A 266 0.95 -32.97 6.43
N THR A 267 2.05 -33.11 7.17
CA THR A 267 2.68 -32.01 7.91
C THR A 267 3.10 -30.89 6.97
N LEU A 268 3.74 -31.22 5.84
CA LEU A 268 4.10 -30.27 4.81
C LEU A 268 2.87 -29.51 4.32
N THR A 269 1.83 -30.21 3.92
CA THR A 269 0.58 -29.58 3.43
C THR A 269 -0.02 -28.62 4.48
N GLN A 270 0.00 -29.00 5.76
CA GLN A 270 -0.48 -28.14 6.85
C GLN A 270 0.41 -26.90 7.05
N SER A 271 1.73 -27.07 7.10
CA SER A 271 2.67 -25.94 7.23
C SER A 271 2.58 -24.96 6.07
N LEU A 272 2.29 -25.48 4.88
CA LEU A 272 2.12 -24.72 3.65
C LEU A 272 0.80 -23.92 3.66
N GLU A 273 -0.30 -24.53 4.12
CA GLU A 273 -1.59 -23.85 4.32
C GLU A 273 -1.48 -22.74 5.38
N GLU A 274 -0.86 -23.04 6.53
CA GLU A 274 -0.58 -22.05 7.58
C GLU A 274 0.31 -20.91 7.08
N THR A 275 1.33 -21.22 6.27
CA THR A 275 2.20 -20.22 5.64
C THR A 275 1.40 -19.33 4.68
N SER A 276 0.59 -19.91 3.78
CA SER A 276 -0.28 -19.16 2.86
C SER A 276 -1.18 -18.19 3.62
N ASP A 277 -1.86 -18.68 4.65
CA ASP A 277 -2.81 -17.88 5.42
C ASP A 277 -2.11 -16.76 6.19
N SER A 278 -0.93 -17.04 6.76
CA SER A 278 -0.11 -16.02 7.41
C SER A 278 0.34 -14.95 6.43
N VAL A 279 0.86 -15.35 5.26
CA VAL A 279 1.33 -14.41 4.22
C VAL A 279 0.17 -13.55 3.72
N ARG A 280 -0.97 -14.16 3.38
CA ARG A 280 -2.16 -13.44 2.91
C ARG A 280 -2.68 -12.46 3.96
N ALA A 281 -2.72 -12.86 5.23
CA ALA A 281 -3.14 -11.99 6.32
C ALA A 281 -2.19 -10.80 6.52
N ASP A 282 -0.87 -11.02 6.47
CA ASP A 282 0.11 -9.94 6.64
C ASP A 282 0.14 -8.99 5.44
N VAL A 283 0.02 -9.50 4.21
CA VAL A 283 -0.11 -8.67 2.99
C VAL A 283 -1.36 -7.79 3.05
N ASN A 284 -2.51 -8.33 3.45
CA ASN A 284 -3.75 -7.56 3.57
C ASN A 284 -3.62 -6.44 4.62
N ARG A 285 -2.97 -6.72 5.76
CA ARG A 285 -2.72 -5.70 6.79
C ARG A 285 -1.76 -4.62 6.31
N LEU A 286 -0.69 -4.99 5.61
CA LEU A 286 0.27 -4.04 5.05
C LEU A 286 -0.43 -3.11 4.05
N THR A 287 -1.25 -3.69 3.15
CA THR A 287 -2.02 -2.96 2.13
C THR A 287 -3.01 -1.98 2.77
N THR A 288 -3.78 -2.43 3.76
CA THR A 288 -4.76 -1.58 4.45
C THR A 288 -4.10 -0.40 5.16
N ARG A 289 -2.96 -0.64 5.82
CA ARG A 289 -2.20 0.44 6.47
C ARG A 289 -1.61 1.41 5.44
N ALA A 290 -1.06 0.90 4.33
CA ALA A 290 -0.53 1.73 3.26
C ALA A 290 -1.61 2.66 2.70
N ASP A 291 -2.80 2.13 2.41
CA ASP A 291 -3.95 2.88 1.89
C ASP A 291 -4.41 3.99 2.85
N THR A 292 -4.48 3.68 4.14
CA THR A 292 -4.86 4.66 5.18
C THR A 292 -3.84 5.79 5.27
N THR A 293 -2.55 5.47 5.29
CA THR A 293 -1.48 6.48 5.35
C THR A 293 -1.43 7.32 4.07
N MET A 294 -1.63 6.72 2.89
CA MET A 294 -1.68 7.45 1.62
C MET A 294 -2.84 8.44 1.57
N THR A 295 -4.03 8.02 2.03
CA THR A 295 -5.19 8.92 2.11
C THR A 295 -4.92 10.10 3.05
N GLY A 296 -4.33 9.86 4.23
CA GLY A 296 -3.98 10.93 5.17
C GLY A 296 -2.87 11.87 4.67
N LEU A 297 -1.93 11.34 3.90
CA LEU A 297 -0.87 12.10 3.23
C LEU A 297 -1.43 13.04 2.16
N ASP A 298 -2.29 12.54 1.28
CA ASP A 298 -2.91 13.34 0.21
C ASP A 298 -3.71 14.50 0.79
N GLU A 299 -4.52 14.24 1.83
CA GLU A 299 -5.27 15.28 2.53
C GLU A 299 -4.35 16.35 3.14
N THR A 300 -3.27 15.92 3.81
CA THR A 300 -2.32 16.83 4.45
C THR A 300 -1.54 17.68 3.44
N LEU A 301 -1.11 17.07 2.33
CA LEU A 301 -0.40 17.77 1.25
C LEU A 301 -1.31 18.79 0.55
N ASP A 302 -2.57 18.46 0.33
CA ASP A 302 -3.56 19.37 -0.24
C ASP A 302 -3.81 20.59 0.69
N ILE A 303 -3.98 20.35 2.00
CA ILE A 303 -4.07 21.43 2.99
C ILE A 303 -2.81 22.31 2.96
N GLY A 304 -1.61 21.70 2.91
CA GLY A 304 -0.34 22.44 2.88
C GLY A 304 -0.13 23.26 1.63
N LYS A 305 -0.49 22.74 0.46
CA LYS A 305 -0.48 23.52 -0.78
C LYS A 305 -1.38 24.74 -0.66
N ARG A 306 -2.56 24.61 -0.06
CA ARG A 306 -3.48 25.74 0.16
C ARG A 306 -2.93 26.77 1.14
N THR A 307 -2.40 26.34 2.29
CA THR A 307 -1.81 27.25 3.30
C THR A 307 -0.59 27.97 2.75
N LEU A 308 0.29 27.27 2.04
CA LEU A 308 1.46 27.88 1.38
C LEU A 308 1.04 28.87 0.32
N ALA A 309 0.05 28.55 -0.51
CA ALA A 309 -0.45 29.49 -1.52
C ALA A 309 -1.08 30.75 -0.87
N ALA A 310 -1.75 30.61 0.28
CA ALA A 310 -2.27 31.76 1.03
C ALA A 310 -1.14 32.61 1.62
N ALA A 311 -0.11 31.98 2.18
CA ALA A 311 1.07 32.66 2.69
C ALA A 311 1.85 33.38 1.58
N GLU A 312 2.07 32.73 0.44
CA GLU A 312 2.77 33.28 -0.73
C GLU A 312 2.09 34.53 -1.28
N ARG A 313 0.77 34.49 -1.51
CA ARG A 313 0.00 35.69 -1.95
C ARG A 313 0.11 36.85 -0.96
N THR A 314 0.20 36.54 0.34
CA THR A 314 0.36 37.55 1.39
C THR A 314 1.75 38.15 1.36
N PHE A 315 2.79 37.32 1.20
CA PHE A 315 4.16 37.77 1.11
C PHE A 315 4.43 38.56 -0.18
N GLU A 316 3.86 38.16 -1.32
CA GLU A 316 3.88 38.96 -2.56
C GLU A 316 3.17 40.31 -2.39
N GLY A 317 2.05 40.35 -1.64
CA GLY A 317 1.38 41.60 -1.27
C GLY A 317 2.23 42.48 -0.33
N ALA A 318 3.01 41.86 0.55
CA ALA A 318 3.91 42.53 1.49
C ALA A 318 5.28 42.91 0.91
N ASP A 319 5.60 42.48 -0.32
CA ASP A 319 6.89 42.66 -1.01
C ASP A 319 7.22 44.14 -1.30
N LYS A 320 6.27 45.05 -1.06
CA LYS A 320 6.53 46.48 -1.10
C LYS A 320 7.18 47.06 0.17
N VAL A 321 7.32 46.30 1.28
CA VAL A 321 7.77 46.87 2.57
C VAL A 321 8.75 46.01 3.42
N ILE A 322 9.05 44.74 3.14
CA ILE A 322 9.83 43.92 4.10
C ILE A 322 11.27 43.62 3.66
N ASN A 323 12.25 44.18 4.39
CA ASN A 323 13.69 43.90 4.30
C ASN A 323 14.01 42.40 4.50
N SER A 324 14.59 41.77 3.47
CA SER A 324 15.65 40.74 3.36
C SER A 324 15.79 39.55 4.34
N ASN A 325 14.97 39.38 5.38
CA ASN A 325 15.24 38.37 6.42
C ASN A 325 14.23 37.21 6.49
N ILE A 326 13.16 37.23 5.70
CA ILE A 326 12.11 36.18 5.71
C ILE A 326 12.24 35.23 4.50
N GLU A 327 12.81 35.71 3.38
CA GLU A 327 13.11 34.91 2.19
C GLU A 327 13.84 33.57 2.49
N PRO A 328 14.89 33.53 3.34
CA PRO A 328 15.62 32.30 3.60
C PRO A 328 14.76 31.23 4.28
N VAL A 329 13.87 31.63 5.20
CA VAL A 329 13.03 30.69 5.96
C VAL A 329 11.94 30.10 5.07
N VAL A 330 11.32 30.92 4.22
CA VAL A 330 10.32 30.45 3.24
C VAL A 330 10.97 29.57 2.18
N ALA A 331 12.17 29.93 1.72
CA ALA A 331 12.94 29.12 0.79
C ALA A 331 13.33 27.76 1.40
N ASP A 332 13.80 27.74 2.65
CA ASP A 332 14.22 26.52 3.33
C ASP A 332 13.02 25.61 3.67
N LEU A 333 11.87 26.18 4.02
CA LEU A 333 10.59 25.46 4.14
C LEU A 333 10.18 24.85 2.79
N ARG A 334 10.26 25.60 1.69
CA ARG A 334 9.92 25.12 0.35
C ARG A 334 10.85 23.98 -0.10
N VAL A 335 12.15 24.08 0.18
CA VAL A 335 13.13 23.02 -0.10
C VAL A 335 12.89 21.79 0.78
N THR A 336 12.62 21.99 2.07
CA THR A 336 12.38 20.89 3.02
C THR A 336 11.08 20.15 2.70
N LEU A 337 10.02 20.89 2.39
CA LEU A 337 8.76 20.35 1.89
C LEU A 337 8.94 19.64 0.56
N GLY A 338 9.73 20.20 -0.36
CA GLY A 338 10.08 19.55 -1.62
C GLY A 338 10.77 18.21 -1.41
N LYS A 339 11.78 18.15 -0.54
CA LYS A 339 12.50 16.91 -0.19
C LYS A 339 11.60 15.90 0.52
N ALA A 340 10.72 16.35 1.41
CA ALA A 340 9.74 15.49 2.07
C ALA A 340 8.76 14.90 1.04
N ASN A 341 8.26 15.73 0.12
CA ASN A 341 7.36 15.31 -0.95
C ASN A 341 8.05 14.31 -1.89
N GLU A 342 9.33 14.51 -2.21
CA GLU A 342 10.12 13.60 -3.04
C GLU A 342 10.37 12.24 -2.33
N ALA A 343 10.64 12.25 -1.03
CA ALA A 343 10.80 11.03 -0.24
C ALA A 343 9.47 10.25 -0.12
N ILE A 344 8.36 10.98 0.06
CA ILE A 344 7.01 10.43 0.07
C ILE A 344 6.68 9.84 -1.31
N GLU A 345 6.94 10.56 -2.40
CA GLU A 345 6.71 10.09 -3.77
C GLU A 345 7.51 8.81 -4.09
N ARG A 346 8.75 8.68 -3.61
CA ARG A 346 9.52 7.43 -3.76
C ARG A 346 8.88 6.27 -3.02
N VAL A 347 8.49 6.46 -1.76
CA VAL A 347 7.81 5.40 -0.99
C VAL A 347 6.46 5.03 -1.63
N ILE A 348 5.72 6.02 -2.12
CA ILE A 348 4.45 5.83 -2.85
C ILE A 348 4.67 5.10 -4.18
N SER A 349 5.76 5.41 -4.89
CA SER A 349 6.11 4.75 -6.15
C SER A 349 6.54 3.29 -5.95
N ASP A 350 7.24 3.01 -4.85
CA ASP A 350 7.80 1.68 -4.58
C ASP A 350 6.78 0.74 -3.91
N LEU A 351 5.78 1.28 -3.20
CA LEU A 351 4.74 0.51 -2.50
C LEU A 351 3.97 -0.46 -3.42
N PRO A 352 3.44 -0.03 -4.59
CA PRO A 352 2.79 -0.91 -5.55
C PRO A 352 3.69 -2.08 -5.96
N GLU A 353 4.96 -1.81 -6.23
CA GLU A 353 5.92 -2.85 -6.63
C GLU A 353 6.18 -3.85 -5.49
N ILE A 354 6.30 -3.38 -4.25
CA ILE A 354 6.43 -4.24 -3.07
C ILE A 354 5.17 -5.10 -2.88
N THR A 355 3.98 -4.50 -2.99
CA THR A 355 2.72 -5.25 -2.88
C THR A 355 2.53 -6.26 -4.00
N ASP A 356 2.93 -5.92 -5.23
CA ASP A 356 2.87 -6.83 -6.37
C ASP A 356 3.87 -7.97 -6.22
N ARG A 357 5.11 -7.69 -5.78
CA ARG A 357 6.09 -8.74 -5.48
C ARG A 357 5.61 -9.68 -4.37
N LEU A 358 4.98 -9.15 -3.31
CA LEU A 358 4.41 -9.95 -2.24
C LEU A 358 3.21 -10.78 -2.71
N ARG A 359 2.33 -10.21 -3.54
CA ARG A 359 1.21 -10.92 -4.16
C ARG A 359 1.69 -12.02 -5.09
N ASN A 360 2.65 -11.73 -5.96
CA ASN A 360 3.27 -12.71 -6.86
C ASN A 360 3.96 -13.84 -6.09
N ALA A 361 4.61 -13.53 -4.96
CA ALA A 361 5.19 -14.55 -4.08
C ALA A 361 4.11 -15.44 -3.45
N ALA A 362 2.98 -14.86 -3.02
CA ALA A 362 1.85 -15.61 -2.49
C ALA A 362 1.21 -16.51 -3.57
N ASP A 363 1.03 -16.00 -4.79
CA ASP A 363 0.47 -16.76 -5.91
C ASP A 363 1.41 -17.89 -6.36
N SER A 364 2.73 -17.64 -6.30
CA SER A 364 3.73 -18.68 -6.56
C SER A 364 3.69 -19.79 -5.52
N ALA A 365 3.49 -19.43 -4.24
CA ALA A 365 3.31 -20.40 -3.16
C ALA A 365 2.02 -21.23 -3.35
N ASP A 366 0.90 -20.58 -3.69
CA ASP A 366 -0.38 -21.24 -3.96
C ASP A 366 -0.29 -22.21 -5.15
N SER A 367 0.40 -21.80 -6.21
CA SER A 367 0.68 -22.63 -7.39
C SER A 367 1.55 -23.84 -7.03
N ALA A 368 2.55 -23.66 -6.18
CA ALA A 368 3.37 -24.75 -5.67
C ALA A 368 2.54 -25.75 -4.85
N PHE A 369 1.59 -25.27 -4.02
CA PHE A 369 0.67 -26.14 -3.26
C PHE A 369 -0.26 -26.93 -4.14
N THR A 370 -0.80 -26.29 -5.17
CA THR A 370 -1.65 -26.96 -6.15
C THR A 370 -0.86 -28.04 -6.88
N SER A 371 0.36 -27.74 -7.32
CA SER A 371 1.24 -28.70 -7.99
C SER A 371 1.60 -29.88 -7.09
N LEU A 372 1.94 -29.62 -5.83
CA LEU A 372 2.19 -30.65 -4.83
C LEU A 372 0.96 -31.54 -4.66
N ARG A 373 -0.22 -30.95 -4.44
CA ARG A 373 -1.48 -31.70 -4.25
C ARG A 373 -1.81 -32.61 -5.44
N VAL A 374 -1.58 -32.13 -6.67
CA VAL A 374 -1.75 -32.93 -7.90
C VAL A 374 -0.74 -34.08 -7.96
N MET A 375 0.53 -33.82 -7.65
CA MET A 375 1.57 -34.86 -7.59
C MET A 375 1.20 -35.96 -6.59
N LEU A 376 0.63 -35.57 -5.47
CA LEU A 376 0.21 -36.49 -4.42
C LEU A 376 -0.96 -37.36 -4.81
N ASP A 377 -1.97 -36.76 -5.42
CA ASP A 377 -3.11 -37.52 -5.91
C ASP A 377 -2.68 -38.50 -7.01
N SER A 378 -1.74 -38.06 -7.87
CA SER A 378 -1.14 -38.88 -8.92
C SER A 378 -0.32 -40.05 -8.38
N ALA A 379 0.42 -39.85 -7.28
CA ALA A 379 1.23 -40.90 -6.66
C ALA A 379 0.39 -41.87 -5.79
N ARG A 380 -0.73 -41.41 -5.22
CA ARG A 380 -1.55 -42.19 -4.31
C ARG A 380 -2.14 -43.44 -4.98
N SER A 381 -2.63 -43.32 -6.21
CA SER A 381 -3.32 -44.42 -6.90
C SER A 381 -2.37 -45.58 -7.25
N PRO A 382 -1.19 -45.36 -7.89
CA PRO A 382 -0.22 -46.41 -8.16
C PRO A 382 0.33 -47.08 -6.88
N VAL A 383 0.64 -46.29 -5.85
CA VAL A 383 1.15 -46.81 -4.57
C VAL A 383 0.09 -47.67 -3.88
N GLN A 384 -1.18 -47.25 -3.88
CA GLN A 384 -2.26 -48.08 -3.33
C GLN A 384 -2.50 -49.35 -4.13
N ALA A 385 -2.46 -49.29 -5.46
CA ALA A 385 -2.60 -50.46 -6.32
C ALA A 385 -1.49 -51.48 -6.05
N PHE A 386 -0.23 -51.05 -6.04
CA PHE A 386 0.90 -51.92 -5.74
C PHE A 386 0.85 -52.47 -4.31
N ALA A 387 0.47 -51.65 -3.33
CA ALA A 387 0.29 -52.07 -1.94
C ALA A 387 -0.82 -53.11 -1.75
N ARG A 388 -1.96 -52.95 -2.42
CA ARG A 388 -3.12 -53.85 -2.28
C ARG A 388 -3.00 -55.11 -3.12
N GLU A 389 -2.47 -55.00 -4.32
CA GLU A 389 -2.52 -56.07 -5.32
C GLU A 389 -1.15 -56.71 -5.57
N GLY A 390 -0.08 -55.90 -5.65
CA GLY A 390 1.27 -56.38 -5.94
C GLY A 390 1.96 -57.06 -4.76
N LEU A 391 2.03 -56.37 -3.62
CA LEU A 391 2.72 -56.81 -2.40
C LEU A 391 2.29 -58.22 -1.91
N PRO A 392 0.98 -58.54 -1.83
CA PRO A 392 0.53 -59.87 -1.42
C PRO A 392 0.87 -60.97 -2.41
N GLN A 393 0.88 -60.66 -3.71
CA GLN A 393 1.25 -61.63 -4.75
C GLN A 393 2.74 -61.93 -4.70
N PHE A 394 3.56 -60.90 -4.50
CA PHE A 394 5.01 -61.02 -4.36
C PHE A 394 5.44 -61.83 -3.13
N THR A 395 4.85 -61.54 -1.98
CA THR A 395 5.14 -62.27 -0.74
C THR A 395 4.74 -63.75 -0.85
N ARG A 396 3.63 -64.06 -1.51
CA ARG A 396 3.23 -65.44 -1.80
C ARG A 396 4.22 -66.14 -2.74
N LEU A 397 4.60 -65.49 -3.84
CA LEU A 397 5.56 -66.03 -4.80
C LEU A 397 6.91 -66.35 -4.14
N ALA A 398 7.42 -65.44 -3.31
CA ALA A 398 8.67 -65.65 -2.58
C ALA A 398 8.60 -66.85 -1.62
N ALA A 399 7.47 -67.02 -0.92
CA ALA A 399 7.25 -68.17 -0.05
C ALA A 399 7.18 -69.49 -0.84
N ASP A 400 6.49 -69.50 -1.96
CA ASP A 400 6.36 -70.68 -2.83
C ASP A 400 7.72 -71.09 -3.41
N LEU A 401 8.55 -70.14 -3.85
CA LEU A 401 9.90 -70.40 -4.34
C LEU A 401 10.81 -71.00 -3.26
N ARG A 402 10.70 -70.53 -2.01
CA ARG A 402 11.47 -71.05 -0.88
C ARG A 402 11.07 -72.49 -0.57
N ASN A 403 9.78 -72.81 -0.63
CA ASN A 403 9.27 -74.18 -0.48
C ASN A 403 9.72 -75.11 -1.61
N VAL A 404 9.66 -74.63 -2.87
CA VAL A 404 10.15 -75.40 -4.03
C VAL A 404 11.65 -75.68 -3.90
N SER A 405 12.44 -74.67 -3.53
CA SER A 405 13.88 -74.84 -3.30
C SER A 405 14.17 -75.92 -2.26
N GLN A 406 13.48 -75.91 -1.11
CA GLN A 406 13.64 -76.92 -0.06
C GLN A 406 13.26 -78.32 -0.54
N ASN A 407 12.10 -78.47 -1.18
CA ASN A 407 11.61 -79.77 -1.67
C ASN A 407 12.55 -80.38 -2.72
N VAL A 408 13.10 -79.56 -3.63
CA VAL A 408 14.05 -80.05 -4.62
C VAL A 408 15.39 -80.42 -3.97
N ASN A 409 15.84 -79.68 -2.96
CA ASN A 409 17.06 -80.01 -2.21
C ASN A 409 16.94 -81.35 -1.46
N GLU A 410 15.77 -81.61 -0.87
CA GLU A 410 15.45 -82.90 -0.24
C GLU A 410 15.42 -84.04 -1.27
N LEU A 411 14.80 -83.81 -2.43
CA LEU A 411 14.74 -84.79 -3.51
C LEU A 411 16.14 -85.13 -4.05
N ILE A 412 16.98 -84.12 -4.29
CA ILE A 412 18.37 -84.34 -4.73
C ILE A 412 19.15 -85.09 -3.65
N SER A 413 19.02 -84.71 -2.38
CA SER A 413 19.68 -85.42 -1.27
C SER A 413 19.23 -86.88 -1.16
N ALA A 414 17.94 -87.16 -1.38
CA ALA A 414 17.38 -88.52 -1.40
C ALA A 414 17.90 -89.33 -2.60
N LEU A 415 17.96 -88.72 -3.79
CA LEU A 415 18.54 -89.32 -4.99
C LEU A 415 20.03 -89.64 -4.82
N ARG A 416 20.79 -88.74 -4.17
CA ARG A 416 22.21 -88.92 -3.89
C ARG A 416 22.47 -90.02 -2.85
N ARG A 417 21.58 -90.16 -1.86
CA ARG A 417 21.66 -91.20 -0.83
C ARG A 417 21.24 -92.58 -1.34
N ASN A 418 20.17 -92.67 -2.13
CA ASN A 418 19.59 -93.95 -2.58
C ASN A 418 19.09 -93.91 -4.04
N PRO A 419 20.00 -93.82 -5.04
CA PRO A 419 19.61 -93.67 -6.45
C PRO A 419 18.85 -94.88 -7.02
N SER A 420 19.15 -96.09 -6.53
CA SER A 420 18.53 -97.33 -7.02
C SER A 420 17.10 -97.56 -6.51
N GLN A 421 16.73 -96.96 -5.37
CA GLN A 421 15.45 -97.20 -4.71
C GLN A 421 14.30 -96.43 -5.36
N ILE A 422 14.60 -95.31 -6.02
CA ILE A 422 13.62 -94.47 -6.73
C ILE A 422 13.36 -95.03 -8.15
N LEU A 423 14.39 -95.57 -8.83
CA LEU A 423 14.27 -96.11 -10.18
C LEU A 423 13.67 -97.53 -10.25
N SER A 424 13.73 -98.31 -9.16
CA SER A 424 13.27 -99.71 -9.16
C SER A 424 11.87 -99.94 -8.58
N GLY A 425 11.20 -98.90 -8.08
CA GLY A 425 9.89 -99.01 -7.40
C GLY A 425 9.99 -99.78 -6.07
N GLN A 426 9.12 -99.45 -5.11
CA GLN A 426 9.09 -100.15 -3.82
C GLN A 426 8.90 -101.66 -4.07
N LYS A 427 9.91 -102.49 -3.75
CA LYS A 427 9.72 -103.94 -3.66
C LYS A 427 8.78 -104.21 -2.49
N THR A 428 7.53 -104.55 -2.80
CA THR A 428 6.54 -105.06 -1.85
C THR A 428 7.17 -106.22 -1.07
N PRO A 429 7.08 -106.23 0.28
CA PRO A 429 7.64 -107.33 1.05
C PRO A 429 6.78 -108.58 0.83
N GLU A 430 7.35 -109.60 0.19
CA GLU A 430 6.77 -110.94 0.18
C GLU A 430 6.81 -111.49 1.61
N PHE A 431 5.67 -111.43 2.30
CA PHE A 431 5.45 -112.22 3.50
C PHE A 431 5.31 -113.69 3.11
N ARG A 432 6.36 -114.49 3.34
CA ARG A 432 6.22 -115.96 3.39
C ARG A 432 5.46 -116.35 4.66
N ARG A 433 4.43 -117.17 4.49
CA ARG A 433 4.06 -118.18 5.49
C ARG A 433 4.43 -119.54 4.96
#